data_AF-A0A6L4Z3C0-F1
#
_entry.id   AF-A0A6L4Z3C0-F1
#
_cell.length_a   1.000
_cell.length_b   1.000
_cell.length_c   1.000
_cell.angle_alpha   90.00
_cell.angle_beta   90.00
_cell.angle_gamma   90.00
#
_symmetry.space_group_name_H-M   'P 1'
#
loop_
_entity.id
_entity.type
_entity.pdbx_description
1 polymer ?
#
loop_
_entity_poly.entity_id
_entity_poly.type
_entity_poly.pdbx_seq_one_letter_code
_entity_poly.pdbx_strand_id
1 'polypeptide(L)' 'MFKLAEKHLSNSDQIIARLIETYKPCVLVPQKNYFEVLCDSIISQLISTKAAETISIRF' A
#
# COMPACT_ATOMS: atom_id res chain seq x y z
N MET A 1 0.33 12.87 -3.81
CA MET A 1 0.86 12.45 -5.13
C MET A 1 -0.17 11.64 -5.96
N PHE A 2 -1.43 11.48 -5.51
CA PHE A 2 -2.44 10.69 -6.23
C PHE A 2 -3.77 11.42 -6.46
N LYS A 3 -3.78 12.76 -6.54
CA LYS A 3 -5.01 13.58 -6.61
C LYS A 3 -5.96 13.20 -7.75
N LEU A 4 -5.41 12.81 -8.91
CA LEU A 4 -6.21 12.37 -10.06
C LEU A 4 -6.89 11.03 -9.80
N ALA A 5 -6.18 10.08 -9.17
CA ALA A 5 -6.74 8.79 -8.79
C ALA A 5 -7.79 8.93 -7.69
N GLU A 6 -7.50 9.74 -6.66
CA GLU A 6 -8.45 10.08 -5.58
C GLU A 6 -9.73 10.68 -6.18
N LYS A 7 -9.61 11.70 -7.06
CA LYS A 7 -10.76 12.31 -7.73
C LYS A 7 -11.55 11.32 -8.58
N HIS A 8 -10.86 10.47 -9.34
CA HIS A 8 -11.52 9.46 -10.16
C HIS A 8 -12.31 8.46 -9.30
N LEU A 9 -11.70 7.96 -8.22
CA LEU A 9 -12.34 7.01 -7.30
C LEU A 9 -13.52 7.63 -6.55
N SER A 10 -13.38 8.86 -6.05
CA SER A 10 -14.48 9.58 -5.39
C SER A 10 -15.67 9.81 -6.33
N ASN A 11 -15.43 10.04 -7.62
CA ASN A 11 -16.50 10.21 -8.60
C ASN A 11 -17.20 8.90 -8.98
N SER A 12 -16.49 7.77 -8.90
CA SER A 12 -16.99 6.46 -9.31
C SER A 12 -17.76 5.74 -8.21
N ASP A 13 -17.44 5.98 -6.93
CA ASP A 13 -18.05 5.27 -5.80
C ASP A 13 -18.19 6.18 -4.56
N GLN A 14 -19.43 6.31 -4.06
CA GLN A 14 -19.76 7.16 -2.91
C GLN A 14 -19.19 6.65 -1.57
N ILE A 15 -19.07 5.33 -1.40
CA ILE A 15 -18.46 4.75 -0.21
C ILE A 15 -16.96 5.05 -0.24
N ILE A 16 -16.31 4.87 -1.39
CA ILE A 16 -14.89 5.23 -1.56
C ILE A 16 -14.67 6.73 -1.36
N ALA A 17 -15.56 7.58 -1.86
CA ALA A 17 -15.50 9.02 -1.63
C ALA A 17 -15.47 9.37 -0.13
N ARG A 18 -16.37 8.75 0.65
CA ARG A 18 -16.40 8.94 2.11
C ARG A 18 -15.12 8.44 2.78
N LEU A 19 -14.54 7.33 2.32
CA LEU A 19 -13.27 6.84 2.84
C LEU A 19 -12.14 7.82 2.55
N ILE A 20 -12.05 8.35 1.33
CA ILE A 20 -11.02 9.33 0.94
C ILE A 20 -11.14 10.62 1.77
N GLU A 21 -12.36 11.06 2.10
CA GLU A 21 -12.59 12.21 2.99
C GLU A 21 -12.23 11.92 4.44
N THR A 22 -12.43 10.69 4.91
CA THR A 22 -12.19 10.27 6.30
C THR A 22 -10.69 10.07 6.58
N TYR A 23 -9.93 9.57 5.60
CA TYR A 23 -8.53 9.23 5.76
C TYR A 23 -7.60 10.31 5.18
N LYS A 24 -6.32 10.28 5.61
CA LYS A 24 -5.29 11.18 5.08
C LYS A 24 -5.05 10.90 3.58
N PRO A 25 -4.50 11.88 2.83
CA PRO A 25 -4.12 11.68 1.43
C PRO A 25 -3.28 10.41 1.24
N CYS A 26 -3.39 9.77 0.07
CA CYS A 26 -2.64 8.55 -0.20
C CYS A 26 -1.12 8.82 -0.15
N VAL A 27 -0.44 8.12 0.75
CA VAL A 27 1.01 8.20 0.99
C VAL A 27 1.77 6.99 0.44
N LEU A 28 1.18 6.23 -0.49
CA LEU A 28 1.85 5.08 -1.10
C LEU A 28 3.13 5.55 -1.82
N VAL A 29 4.26 4.90 -1.52
CA VAL A 29 5.55 5.20 -2.14
C VAL A 29 5.96 4.00 -2.99
N PRO A 30 6.21 4.16 -4.30
CA PRO A 30 6.73 3.09 -5.14
C PRO A 30 8.14 2.67 -4.71
N GLN A 31 8.37 1.37 -4.58
CA GLN A 31 9.69 0.81 -4.32
C GLN A 31 10.48 0.57 -5.61
N LYS A 32 11.80 0.79 -5.56
CA LYS A 32 12.68 0.70 -6.74
C LYS A 32 13.56 -0.56 -6.76
N ASN A 33 13.76 -1.21 -5.61
CA ASN A 33 14.59 -2.41 -5.50
C ASN A 33 13.76 -3.65 -5.85
N TYR A 34 13.47 -3.85 -7.14
CA TYR A 34 12.47 -4.84 -7.57
C TYR A 34 12.74 -6.28 -7.11
N PHE A 35 14.00 -6.71 -7.05
CA PHE A 35 14.35 -8.05 -6.57
C PHE A 35 14.06 -8.22 -5.07
N GLU A 36 14.52 -7.27 -4.25
CA GLU A 36 14.26 -7.24 -2.80
C GLU A 36 12.76 -7.20 -2.52
N VAL A 37 12.04 -6.31 -3.22
CA VAL A 37 10.58 -6.19 -3.12
C VAL A 37 9.86 -7.50 -3.49
N LEU A 38 10.38 -8.25 -4.47
CA LEU A 38 9.82 -9.54 -4.83
C LEU A 38 10.01 -10.56 -3.69
N CYS A 39 11.21 -10.62 -3.10
CA CYS A 39 11.47 -11.46 -1.93
C CYS A 39 10.56 -11.08 -0.76
N ASP A 40 10.46 -9.80 -0.43
CA ASP A 40 9.57 -9.29 0.63
C ASP A 40 8.09 -9.60 0.35
N SER A 41 7.67 -9.55 -0.92
CA SER A 41 6.31 -9.88 -1.34
C SER A 41 5.99 -11.36 -1.17
N ILE A 42 6.99 -12.25 -1.27
CA ILE A 42 6.84 -13.69 -1.00
C ILE A 42 6.82 -13.92 0.51
N ILE A 43 7.74 -13.31 1.26
CA ILE A 43 7.85 -13.45 2.72
C ILE A 43 6.55 -12.97 3.40
N SER A 44 5.96 -11.89 2.91
CA SER A 44 4.78 -11.26 3.52
C SER A 44 3.46 -12.03 3.32
N GLN A 45 3.47 -13.12 2.55
CA GLN A 45 2.24 -13.86 2.26
C GLN A 45 1.72 -14.57 3.52
N LEU A 46 0.41 -14.43 3.75
CA LEU A 46 -0.34 -15.08 4.85
C LEU A 46 0.14 -14.74 6.27
N ILE A 47 0.95 -13.69 6.43
CA ILE A 47 1.44 -13.21 7.74
C ILE A 47 1.21 -11.71 7.90
N SER A 48 1.33 -11.21 9.13
CA SER A 48 1.25 -9.77 9.38
C SER A 48 2.50 -9.05 8.85
N THR A 49 2.36 -7.76 8.53
CA THR A 49 3.49 -6.92 8.08
C THR A 49 4.63 -6.90 9.10
N LYS A 50 4.32 -6.89 10.40
CA LYS A 50 5.32 -6.93 11.48
C LYS A 50 6.07 -8.26 11.55
N ALA A 51 5.38 -9.37 11.31
CA ALA A 51 6.02 -10.69 11.24
C ALA A 51 6.93 -10.78 10.00
N ALA A 52 6.47 -10.30 8.86
CA ALA A 52 7.26 -10.24 7.63
C ALA A 52 8.53 -9.43 7.79
N GLU A 53 8.44 -8.22 8.36
CA GLU A 53 9.59 -7.34 8.64
C GLU A 53 10.62 -8.04 9.54
N THR A 54 10.18 -8.76 10.57
CA THR A 54 11.07 -9.52 11.46
C THR A 54 11.83 -10.61 10.70
N ILE A 55 11.19 -11.26 9.73
CA ILE A 55 11.81 -12.29 8.89
C ILE A 55 12.76 -11.65 7.87
N SER A 56 12.35 -10.59 7.18
CA SER A 56 13.21 -9.88 6.21
C SER A 56 14.46 -9.31 6.87
N ILE A 57 14.39 -8.77 8.10
CA ILE A 57 15.60 -8.28 8.81
C ILE A 57 16.61 -9.40 9.09
N ARG A 58 16.15 -10.65 9.20
CA ARG A 58 17.00 -11.80 9.51
C ARG A 58 17.80 -12.29 8.29
N PHE A 59 17.36 -12.02 7.06
CA PHE A 59 17.91 -12.59 5.82
C PHE A 59 18.33 -11.50 4.84
#